data_AF-A0A3B4A724-F1
#
_entry.id   AF-A0A3B4A724-F1
#
_cell.length_a   1.000
_cell.length_b   1.000
_cell.length_c   1.000
_cell.angle_alpha   90.00
_cell.angle_beta   90.00
_cell.angle_gamma   90.00
#
_symmetry.space_group_name_H-M   'P 1'
#
loop_
_entity.id
_entity.type
_entity.pdbx_description
1 polymer ?
#
loop_
_entity_poly.entity_id
_entity_poly.type
_entity_poly.pdbx_seq_one_letter_code
_entity_poly.pdbx_strand_id
1 'polypeptide(L)'
;MVALTAPYIAGFLAFRETPFLLEALKRLEKNKPELMPQVRIVQYKHIKFGLACHLGVLSGLPCVGVAKNLLQVEGVYKNEEHQSQITALQKGGDSFPLTASSGKVLGKAADCTLCPLCFLKALRSSEKSSKPVYVSIGHKISLDTAVRLTHCCCRYRVPEPIRQVLYTRRLISQLQTAEGKKEMNSCPRAPLVLRPSADFKRPSGKKRRERRTALKEMHA
;
A
#
# COMPACT_ATOMS: atom_id res chain seq x y z
N MET A 1 -1.71 14.40 -15.50
CA MET A 1 -2.20 14.23 -14.11
C MET A 1 -3.56 13.55 -14.15
N VAL A 2 -3.96 12.82 -13.12
CA VAL A 2 -5.22 12.04 -13.13
C VAL A 2 -6.12 12.50 -12.00
N ALA A 3 -7.39 12.76 -12.29
CA ALA A 3 -8.40 13.12 -11.29
C ALA A 3 -9.17 11.87 -10.84
N LEU A 4 -9.16 11.58 -9.53
CA LEU A 4 -9.91 10.46 -8.95
C LEU A 4 -11.33 10.94 -8.63
N THR A 5 -12.29 10.65 -9.51
CA THR A 5 -13.70 11.09 -9.37
C THR A 5 -14.51 10.27 -8.38
N ALA A 6 -14.21 8.98 -8.23
CA ALA A 6 -14.86 8.12 -7.24
C ALA A 6 -14.51 8.56 -5.80
N PRO A 7 -15.44 8.44 -4.82
CA PRO A 7 -15.19 8.83 -3.43
C PRO A 7 -14.21 7.89 -2.72
N TYR A 8 -13.54 8.40 -1.68
CA TYR A 8 -12.70 7.57 -0.81
C TYR A 8 -13.57 6.79 0.18
N ILE A 9 -13.72 5.49 -0.04
CA ILE A 9 -14.36 4.57 0.89
C ILE A 9 -13.33 3.51 1.31
N ALA A 10 -13.10 3.38 2.62
CA ALA A 10 -12.18 2.38 3.15
C ALA A 10 -12.66 0.97 2.74
N GLY A 11 -11.77 0.15 2.19
CA GLY A 11 -12.11 -1.16 1.62
C GLY A 11 -12.22 -1.13 0.09
N PHE A 12 -12.59 0.01 -0.50
CA PHE A 12 -12.93 0.12 -1.92
C PHE A 12 -11.94 0.96 -2.73
N LEU A 13 -10.71 1.13 -2.23
CA LEU A 13 -9.67 1.91 -2.91
C LEU A 13 -9.39 1.41 -4.34
N ALA A 14 -9.54 0.11 -4.58
CA ALA A 14 -9.34 -0.50 -5.88
C ALA A 14 -10.25 0.12 -6.96
N PHE A 15 -11.51 0.45 -6.65
CA PHE A 15 -12.42 1.08 -7.61
C PHE A 15 -11.95 2.47 -8.05
N ARG A 16 -11.20 3.16 -7.18
CA ARG A 16 -10.64 4.48 -7.50
C ARG A 16 -9.40 4.37 -8.38
N GLU A 17 -8.53 3.39 -8.12
CA GLU A 17 -7.19 3.34 -8.73
C GLU A 17 -7.12 2.40 -9.95
N THR A 18 -7.84 1.28 -9.95
CA THR A 18 -7.76 0.25 -10.99
C THR A 18 -8.01 0.78 -12.40
N PRO A 19 -9.04 1.62 -12.69
CA PRO A 19 -9.29 2.09 -14.05
C PRO A 19 -8.09 2.83 -14.66
N PHE A 20 -7.43 3.66 -13.86
CA PHE A 20 -6.29 4.45 -14.31
C PHE A 20 -5.02 3.60 -14.45
N LEU A 21 -4.85 2.59 -13.61
CA LEU A 21 -3.76 1.62 -13.75
C LEU A 21 -3.93 0.76 -15.00
N LEU A 22 -5.16 0.32 -15.31
CA LEU A 22 -5.45 -0.41 -16.54
C LEU A 22 -5.18 0.46 -17.78
N GLU A 23 -5.59 1.73 -17.75
CA GLU A 23 -5.31 2.66 -18.84
C GLU A 23 -3.80 2.84 -19.06
N ALA A 24 -3.01 2.98 -17.97
CA ALA A 24 -1.56 3.04 -18.07
C ALA A 24 -0.95 1.76 -18.65
N LEU A 25 -1.49 0.58 -18.29
CA LEU A 25 -1.06 -0.70 -18.86
C LEU A 25 -1.39 -0.82 -20.34
N LYS A 26 -2.60 -0.44 -20.76
CA LYS A 26 -3.01 -0.44 -22.18
C LYS A 26 -2.12 0.48 -23.02
N ARG A 27 -1.74 1.65 -22.48
CA ARG A 27 -0.80 2.55 -23.14
C ARG A 27 0.60 1.95 -23.26
N LEU A 28 1.06 1.23 -22.24
CA LEU A 28 2.35 0.55 -22.29
C LEU A 28 2.33 -0.56 -23.34
N GLU A 29 1.28 -1.38 -23.35
CA GLU A 29 1.08 -2.46 -24.32
C GLU A 29 1.05 -1.93 -25.76
N LYS A 30 0.36 -0.82 -25.99
CA LYS A 30 0.27 -0.20 -27.32
C LYS A 30 1.60 0.43 -27.78
N ASN A 31 2.31 1.11 -26.89
CA ASN A 31 3.45 1.95 -27.28
C ASN A 31 4.80 1.23 -27.17
N LYS A 32 4.93 0.28 -26.23
CA LYS A 32 6.18 -0.45 -25.92
C LYS A 32 5.86 -1.87 -25.41
N PRO A 33 5.29 -2.74 -26.26
CA PRO A 33 4.91 -4.10 -25.86
C PRO A 33 6.09 -4.93 -25.33
N GLU A 34 7.31 -4.67 -25.80
CA GLU A 34 8.55 -5.32 -25.37
C GLU A 34 8.91 -5.06 -23.90
N LEU A 35 8.35 -3.99 -23.29
CA LEU A 35 8.55 -3.65 -21.89
C LEU A 35 7.39 -4.13 -21.00
N MET A 36 6.46 -4.93 -21.53
CA MET A 36 5.32 -5.39 -20.75
C MET A 36 5.75 -6.30 -19.59
N PRO A 37 5.34 -5.99 -18.35
CA PRO A 37 5.76 -6.77 -17.20
C PRO A 37 5.03 -8.12 -17.17
N GLN A 38 5.82 -9.18 -17.01
CA GLN A 38 5.32 -10.54 -16.80
C GLN A 38 4.59 -10.68 -15.46
N VAL A 39 5.06 -9.98 -14.42
CA VAL A 39 4.47 -9.98 -13.07
C VAL A 39 4.41 -8.54 -12.56
N ARG A 40 3.30 -8.18 -11.92
CA ARG A 40 3.11 -6.86 -11.30
C ARG A 40 3.16 -6.97 -9.78
N ILE A 41 3.90 -6.05 -9.16
CA ILE A 41 3.93 -5.91 -7.70
C ILE A 41 3.18 -4.63 -7.32
N VAL A 42 2.05 -4.79 -6.63
CA VAL A 42 1.11 -3.72 -6.33
C VAL A 42 1.07 -3.47 -4.83
N GLN A 43 1.03 -2.20 -4.41
CA GLN A 43 0.82 -1.90 -3.00
C GLN A 43 -0.59 -2.29 -2.55
N TYR A 44 -0.64 -3.10 -1.51
CA TYR A 44 -1.90 -3.62 -0.98
C TYR A 44 -2.34 -2.90 0.29
N LYS A 45 -3.65 -2.67 0.41
CA LYS A 45 -4.27 -2.12 1.62
C LYS A 45 -5.68 -2.64 1.98
N HIS A 46 -6.26 -3.68 1.37
CA HIS A 46 -7.67 -4.04 1.69
C HIS A 46 -8.05 -5.51 1.50
N ILE A 47 -8.90 -5.99 2.42
CA ILE A 47 -9.40 -7.35 2.64
C ILE A 47 -9.89 -8.07 1.38
N LYS A 48 -9.52 -9.36 1.24
CA LYS A 48 -10.02 -10.38 0.29
C LYS A 48 -9.83 -10.09 -1.20
N PHE A 49 -10.38 -8.98 -1.71
CA PHE A 49 -10.29 -8.58 -3.12
C PHE A 49 -9.70 -7.17 -3.25
N GLY A 50 -8.41 -7.07 -2.92
CA GLY A 50 -7.68 -5.82 -2.99
C GLY A 50 -7.30 -5.39 -4.40
N LEU A 51 -6.55 -4.29 -4.48
CA LEU A 51 -6.06 -3.70 -5.74
C LEU A 51 -5.28 -4.70 -6.61
N ALA A 52 -4.46 -5.56 -6.00
CA ALA A 52 -3.67 -6.57 -6.72
C ALA A 52 -4.56 -7.62 -7.41
N CYS A 53 -5.61 -8.12 -6.73
CA CYS A 53 -6.56 -9.07 -7.29
C CYS A 53 -7.39 -8.40 -8.39
N HIS A 54 -7.94 -7.23 -8.11
CA HIS A 54 -8.78 -6.48 -9.05
C HIS A 54 -8.02 -6.14 -10.33
N LEU A 55 -6.80 -5.60 -10.22
CA LEU A 55 -5.97 -5.29 -11.37
C LEU A 55 -5.56 -6.56 -12.12
N GLY A 56 -5.17 -7.62 -11.41
CA GLY A 56 -4.74 -8.87 -12.02
C GLY A 56 -5.84 -9.55 -12.83
N VAL A 57 -7.05 -9.64 -12.28
CA VAL A 57 -8.21 -10.21 -12.97
C VAL A 57 -8.55 -9.42 -14.22
N LEU A 58 -8.66 -8.09 -14.12
CA LEU A 58 -9.04 -7.25 -15.27
C LEU A 58 -7.95 -7.15 -16.34
N SER A 59 -6.68 -7.24 -15.97
CA SER A 59 -5.56 -7.24 -16.94
C SER A 59 -5.22 -8.64 -17.46
N GLY A 60 -5.76 -9.70 -16.86
CA GLY A 60 -5.45 -11.09 -17.20
C GLY A 60 -4.05 -11.56 -16.82
N LEU A 61 -3.30 -10.75 -16.06
CA LEU A 61 -1.85 -10.94 -15.85
C LEU A 61 -1.49 -11.20 -14.38
N PRO A 62 -0.36 -11.90 -14.12
CA PRO A 62 0.08 -12.20 -12.77
C PRO A 62 0.32 -10.96 -11.91
N CYS A 63 -0.26 -10.97 -10.70
CA CYS A 63 -0.20 -9.86 -9.76
C CYS A 63 0.09 -10.35 -8.33
N VAL A 64 0.98 -9.62 -7.65
CA VAL A 64 1.36 -9.82 -6.24
C VAL A 64 1.02 -8.58 -5.44
N GLY A 65 0.37 -8.77 -4.28
CA GLY A 65 0.13 -7.69 -3.33
C GLY A 65 1.26 -7.61 -2.31
N VAL A 66 1.80 -6.41 -2.07
CA VAL A 66 2.81 -6.18 -1.02
C VAL A 66 2.40 -5.00 -0.15
N ALA A 67 2.31 -5.23 1.15
CA ALA A 67 1.97 -4.22 2.15
C ALA A 67 3.11 -4.01 3.14
N LYS A 68 3.28 -2.76 3.59
CA LYS A 68 4.32 -2.37 4.59
C LYS A 68 3.85 -2.56 6.03
N ASN A 69 2.54 -2.62 6.25
CA ASN A 69 1.91 -2.70 7.55
C ASN A 69 0.95 -3.89 7.54
N LEU A 70 0.85 -4.57 8.67
CA LEU A 70 -0.14 -5.63 8.84
C LEU A 70 -1.54 -5.01 8.75
N LEU A 71 -2.36 -5.58 7.88
CA LEU A 71 -3.79 -5.32 7.86
C LEU A 71 -4.43 -6.25 8.89
N GLN A 72 -4.99 -5.70 9.97
CA GLN A 72 -5.52 -6.49 11.09
C GLN A 72 -6.96 -6.89 10.81
N VAL A 73 -7.19 -8.10 10.33
CA VAL A 73 -8.47 -8.58 9.82
C VAL A 73 -8.61 -10.07 10.12
N GLU A 74 -9.85 -10.52 10.34
CA GLU A 74 -10.18 -11.95 10.50
C GLU A 74 -9.29 -12.70 11.53
N GLY A 75 -9.08 -12.09 12.71
CA GLY A 75 -8.32 -12.73 13.78
C GLY A 75 -6.81 -12.53 13.71
N VAL A 76 -6.29 -11.88 12.67
CA VAL A 76 -4.87 -11.53 12.56
C VAL A 76 -4.64 -10.17 13.22
N TYR A 77 -3.94 -10.16 14.35
CA TYR A 77 -3.69 -8.95 15.14
C TYR A 77 -2.20 -8.74 15.38
N LYS A 78 -1.82 -7.50 15.68
CA LYS A 78 -0.44 -7.18 16.11
C LYS A 78 -0.28 -7.51 17.60
N ASN A 79 -0.23 -8.80 17.90
CA ASN A 79 -0.10 -9.31 19.27
C ASN A 79 1.35 -9.70 19.57
N GLU A 80 1.61 -10.10 20.81
CA GLU A 80 2.93 -10.56 21.27
C GLU A 80 3.42 -11.79 20.48
N GLU A 81 2.52 -12.70 20.12
CA GLU A 81 2.82 -13.86 19.27
C GLU A 81 3.36 -13.41 17.90
N HIS A 82 2.66 -12.49 17.24
CA HIS A 82 3.07 -11.92 15.95
C HIS A 82 4.44 -11.23 16.06
N GLN A 83 4.68 -10.51 17.15
CA GLN A 83 5.95 -9.86 17.41
C GLN A 83 7.08 -10.86 17.67
N SER A 84 6.77 -11.98 18.33
CA SER A 84 7.71 -13.08 18.58
C SER A 84 8.09 -13.79 17.27
N GLN A 85 7.11 -14.06 16.41
CA GLN A 85 7.33 -14.62 15.07
C GLN A 85 8.20 -13.71 14.20
N ILE A 86 8.02 -12.38 14.28
CA ILE A 86 8.89 -11.42 13.58
C ILE A 86 10.33 -11.49 14.12
N THR A 87 10.49 -11.54 15.45
CA THR A 87 11.81 -11.61 16.08
C THR A 87 12.54 -12.92 15.76
N ALA A 88 11.81 -13.99 15.50
CA ALA A 88 12.35 -15.28 15.08
C ALA A 88 12.96 -15.25 13.65
N LEU A 89 12.55 -14.31 12.79
CA LEU A 89 13.11 -14.18 11.44
C LEU A 89 14.53 -13.64 11.51
N GLN A 90 15.53 -14.40 11.06
CA GLN A 90 16.95 -14.05 11.20
C GLN A 90 17.55 -13.48 9.91
N LYS A 91 17.23 -14.07 8.77
CA LYS A 91 17.84 -13.75 7.47
C LYS A 91 16.83 -13.11 6.50
N GLY A 92 17.36 -12.42 5.50
CA GLY A 92 16.57 -11.97 4.36
C GLY A 92 16.01 -13.19 3.62
N GLY A 93 14.71 -13.19 3.37
CA GLY A 93 14.00 -14.30 2.74
C GLY A 93 13.19 -15.15 3.71
N ASP A 94 13.50 -15.09 5.01
CA ASP A 94 12.73 -15.80 6.02
C ASP A 94 11.28 -15.28 6.03
N SER A 95 10.32 -16.20 6.11
CA SER A 95 8.91 -15.86 6.13
C SER A 95 8.10 -16.81 7.00
N PHE A 96 6.98 -16.32 7.53
CA PHE A 96 6.00 -17.14 8.25
C PHE A 96 4.58 -16.85 7.72
N PRO A 97 3.69 -17.86 7.69
CA PRO A 97 2.30 -17.68 7.30
C PRO A 97 1.54 -16.90 8.37
N LEU A 98 0.58 -16.07 7.94
CA LEU A 98 -0.34 -15.42 8.87
C LEU A 98 -1.60 -16.27 9.03
N THR A 99 -1.85 -16.77 10.24
CA THR A 99 -2.98 -17.63 10.57
C THR A 99 -4.06 -16.87 11.35
N ALA A 100 -5.33 -17.15 11.05
CA ALA A 100 -6.48 -16.61 11.76
C ALA A 100 -6.70 -17.29 13.12
N SER A 101 -7.44 -16.63 14.02
CA SER A 101 -7.85 -17.14 15.34
C SER A 101 -8.81 -18.33 15.30
N SER A 102 -9.31 -18.76 14.13
CA SER A 102 -10.12 -19.97 14.02
C SER A 102 -9.33 -21.28 14.21
N GLY A 103 -8.05 -21.21 14.61
CA GLY A 103 -7.23 -22.37 14.97
C GLY A 103 -6.92 -23.32 13.82
N LYS A 104 -7.44 -23.06 12.62
CA LYS A 104 -7.21 -23.89 11.45
C LYS A 104 -5.88 -23.50 10.81
N VAL A 105 -4.79 -23.99 11.39
CA VAL A 105 -3.51 -24.13 10.68
C VAL A 105 -3.78 -25.12 9.56
N LEU A 106 -4.08 -24.62 8.36
CA LEU A 106 -4.22 -25.45 7.15
C LEU A 106 -2.83 -25.83 6.65
N GLY A 107 -2.10 -26.53 7.52
CA GLY A 107 -0.87 -27.22 7.21
C GLY A 107 -1.15 -28.71 7.23
N LYS A 108 -1.72 -29.23 6.13
CA LYS A 108 -1.59 -30.61 5.59
C LYS A 108 -2.80 -31.14 4.81
N ALA A 109 -3.92 -30.42 4.72
CA ALA A 109 -5.02 -30.83 3.84
C ALA A 109 -5.11 -29.88 2.64
N ALA A 110 -5.24 -30.46 1.45
CA ALA A 110 -5.43 -29.81 0.16
C ALA A 110 -6.70 -28.92 0.06
N ASP A 111 -7.42 -28.72 1.16
CA ASP A 111 -8.75 -28.08 1.21
C ASP A 111 -8.74 -26.78 2.05
N CYS A 112 -7.73 -25.92 1.86
CA CYS A 112 -7.78 -24.51 2.30
C CYS A 112 -8.32 -23.56 1.21
N THR A 113 -9.22 -24.02 0.34
CA THR A 113 -9.80 -23.13 -0.69
C THR A 113 -10.74 -22.09 -0.10
N LEU A 114 -11.16 -22.25 1.16
CA LEU A 114 -12.15 -21.41 1.84
C LEU A 114 -11.57 -20.40 2.85
N CYS A 115 -10.29 -20.47 3.23
CA CYS A 115 -9.70 -19.44 4.11
C CYS A 115 -8.91 -18.42 3.27
N PRO A 116 -9.42 -17.20 3.07
CA PRO A 116 -8.73 -16.16 2.30
C PRO A 116 -7.40 -15.70 2.93
N LEU A 117 -7.12 -16.09 4.17
CA LEU A 117 -5.87 -15.80 4.89
C LEU A 117 -4.75 -16.83 4.67
N CYS A 118 -5.04 -18.03 4.12
CA CYS A 118 -3.99 -18.97 3.66
C CYS A 118 -3.08 -18.37 2.56
N PHE A 119 -3.45 -17.19 2.03
CA PHE A 119 -2.77 -16.51 0.95
C PHE A 119 -1.88 -15.35 1.42
N LEU A 120 -1.54 -15.25 2.72
CA LEU A 120 -0.71 -14.18 3.28
C LEU A 120 0.53 -14.71 4.02
N LYS A 121 1.70 -14.12 3.73
CA LYS A 121 2.96 -14.37 4.46
C LYS A 121 3.60 -13.07 4.92
N ALA A 122 4.15 -13.07 6.13
CA ALA A 122 5.08 -12.05 6.58
C ALA A 122 6.48 -12.43 6.12
N LEU A 123 7.16 -11.53 5.40
CA LEU A 123 8.48 -11.74 4.82
C LEU A 123 9.48 -10.73 5.39
N ARG A 124 10.59 -11.21 5.93
CA ARG A 124 11.76 -10.37 6.18
C ARG A 124 12.48 -10.14 4.84
N SER A 125 12.22 -8.99 4.23
CA SER A 125 12.68 -8.69 2.87
C SER A 125 14.14 -8.28 2.74
N SER A 126 14.78 -7.83 3.82
CA SER A 126 16.16 -7.35 3.78
C SER A 126 16.81 -7.54 5.14
N GLU A 127 18.11 -7.85 5.14
CA GLU A 127 18.91 -7.98 6.36
C GLU A 127 18.98 -6.67 7.15
N LYS A 128 18.97 -5.53 6.44
CA LYS A 128 19.08 -4.17 7.00
C LYS A 128 17.84 -3.71 7.77
N SER A 129 16.75 -4.48 7.77
CA SER A 129 15.52 -4.10 8.46
C SER A 129 14.85 -5.29 9.13
N SER A 130 14.56 -5.16 10.41
CA SER A 130 13.77 -6.13 11.18
C SER A 130 12.26 -6.04 10.91
N LYS A 131 11.80 -5.00 10.21
CA LYS A 131 10.36 -4.81 9.93
C LYS A 131 9.96 -5.58 8.68
N PRO A 132 9.09 -6.61 8.78
CA PRO A 132 8.70 -7.38 7.60
C PRO A 132 7.83 -6.58 6.64
N VAL A 133 7.67 -7.13 5.45
CA VAL A 133 6.60 -6.81 4.49
C VAL A 133 5.59 -7.96 4.46
N TYR A 134 4.36 -7.66 4.11
CA TYR A 134 3.28 -8.65 4.05
C TYR A 134 2.94 -8.89 2.59
N VAL A 135 3.05 -10.14 2.16
CA VAL A 135 2.86 -10.55 0.76
C VAL A 135 1.55 -11.32 0.64
N SER A 136 0.71 -10.92 -0.31
CA SER A 136 -0.51 -11.61 -0.74
C SER A 136 -0.42 -12.09 -2.17
N ILE A 137 -1.15 -13.15 -2.48
CA ILE A 137 -1.54 -13.48 -3.85
C ILE A 137 -2.50 -12.42 -4.37
N GLY A 138 -2.29 -11.98 -5.61
CA GLY A 138 -3.24 -11.17 -6.38
C GLY A 138 -3.97 -11.99 -7.43
N HIS A 139 -3.27 -12.42 -8.47
CA HIS A 139 -3.84 -13.19 -9.59
C HIS A 139 -2.77 -14.07 -10.26
N LYS A 140 -3.14 -15.28 -10.72
CA LYS A 140 -2.30 -16.22 -11.50
C LYS A 140 -0.90 -16.46 -10.92
N ILE A 141 -0.76 -16.50 -9.60
CA ILE A 141 0.52 -16.78 -8.94
C ILE A 141 0.32 -17.50 -7.61
N SER A 142 1.19 -18.45 -7.28
CA SER A 142 1.20 -19.12 -5.97
C SER A 142 1.86 -18.25 -4.90
N LEU A 143 1.51 -18.48 -3.64
CA LEU A 143 2.02 -17.68 -2.52
C LEU A 143 3.54 -17.79 -2.38
N ASP A 144 4.10 -19.00 -2.46
CA ASP A 144 5.55 -19.19 -2.36
C ASP A 144 6.31 -18.51 -3.49
N THR A 145 5.79 -18.56 -4.71
CA THR A 145 6.39 -17.86 -5.85
C THR A 145 6.29 -16.35 -5.67
N ALA A 146 5.16 -15.84 -5.18
CA ALA A 146 4.97 -14.43 -4.88
C ALA A 146 5.97 -13.94 -3.81
N VAL A 147 6.20 -14.71 -2.75
CA VAL A 147 7.18 -14.39 -1.70
C VAL A 147 8.60 -14.38 -2.25
N ARG A 148 8.98 -15.43 -2.99
CA ARG A 148 10.31 -15.53 -3.62
C ARG A 148 10.57 -14.36 -4.57
N LEU A 149 9.64 -14.06 -5.48
CA LEU A 149 9.75 -12.93 -6.39
C LEU A 149 9.86 -11.61 -5.64
N THR A 150 9.04 -11.41 -4.60
CA THR A 150 9.09 -10.20 -3.77
C THR A 150 10.47 -10.03 -3.15
N HIS A 151 11.04 -11.10 -2.58
CA HIS A 151 12.38 -11.10 -2.01
C HIS A 151 13.46 -10.78 -3.05
N CYS A 152 13.41 -11.41 -4.23
CA CYS A 152 14.35 -11.13 -5.32
C CYS A 152 14.30 -9.66 -5.80
N CYS A 153 13.13 -9.01 -5.70
CA CYS A 153 12.98 -7.60 -6.03
C CYS A 153 13.37 -6.63 -4.88
N CYS A 154 13.83 -7.12 -3.72
CA CYS A 154 14.13 -6.31 -2.55
C CYS A 154 15.63 -6.06 -2.38
N ARG A 155 16.12 -4.92 -2.88
CA ARG A 155 17.43 -4.37 -2.48
C ARG A 155 17.37 -3.66 -1.12
N TYR A 156 16.20 -3.17 -0.76
CA TYR A 156 15.86 -2.54 0.51
C TYR A 156 14.63 -3.23 1.11
N ARG A 157 14.11 -2.72 2.23
CA ARG A 157 12.88 -3.26 2.86
C ARG A 157 11.68 -3.34 1.89
N VAL A 158 11.52 -2.36 1.01
CA VAL A 158 10.38 -2.31 0.07
C VAL A 158 10.87 -2.73 -1.31
N PRO A 159 10.13 -3.59 -2.05
CA PRO A 159 10.53 -4.02 -3.38
C PRO A 159 10.79 -2.83 -4.31
N GLU A 160 11.81 -2.95 -5.15
CA GLU A 160 12.21 -1.90 -6.09
C GLU A 160 11.07 -1.36 -6.95
N PRO A 161 10.19 -2.19 -7.57
CA PRO A 161 9.08 -1.68 -8.38
C PRO A 161 8.16 -0.73 -7.59
N ILE A 162 7.86 -1.07 -6.34
CA ILE A 162 7.07 -0.20 -5.45
C ILE A 162 7.87 1.03 -5.02
N ARG A 163 9.17 0.87 -4.77
CA ARG A 163 10.05 1.96 -4.32
C ARG A 163 10.18 3.04 -5.39
N GLN A 164 10.34 2.67 -6.66
CA GLN A 164 10.43 3.60 -7.79
C GLN A 164 9.18 4.48 -7.89
N VAL A 165 7.98 3.88 -7.81
CA VAL A 165 6.72 4.64 -7.83
C VAL A 165 6.62 5.64 -6.68
N LEU A 166 7.04 5.25 -5.48
CA LEU A 166 7.04 6.15 -4.32
C LEU A 166 8.02 7.31 -4.46
N TYR A 167 9.17 7.08 -5.11
CA TYR A 167 10.14 8.13 -5.41
C TYR A 167 9.55 9.13 -6.40
N THR A 168 8.99 8.66 -7.51
CA THR A 168 8.34 9.51 -8.53
C THR A 168 7.21 10.34 -7.91
N ARG A 169 6.40 9.77 -7.02
CA ARG A 169 5.35 10.51 -6.31
C ARG A 169 5.91 11.68 -5.49
N ARG A 170 7.05 11.50 -4.82
CA ARG A 170 7.69 12.58 -4.05
C ARG A 170 8.17 13.70 -4.97
N LEU A 171 8.79 13.36 -6.09
CA LEU A 171 9.25 14.33 -7.08
C LEU A 171 8.08 15.13 -7.65
N ILE A 172 7.00 14.47 -8.08
CA ILE A 172 5.80 15.15 -8.60
C ILE A 172 5.24 16.14 -7.55
N SER A 173 5.17 15.72 -6.28
CA SER A 173 4.70 16.59 -5.21
C SER A 173 5.60 17.82 -4.99
N GLN A 174 6.92 17.66 -5.13
CA GLN A 174 7.88 18.75 -5.00
C GLN A 174 7.78 19.73 -6.17
N LEU A 175 7.64 19.22 -7.40
CA LEU A 175 7.45 20.03 -8.60
C LEU A 175 6.17 20.86 -8.52
N GLN A 176 5.07 20.27 -8.05
CA GLN A 176 3.80 20.98 -7.84
C GLN A 176 3.92 22.10 -6.80
N THR A 177 4.63 21.87 -5.69
CA THR A 177 4.89 22.94 -4.70
C THR A 177 5.82 24.04 -5.23
N ALA A 178 6.68 23.74 -6.21
CA ALA A 178 7.58 24.72 -6.83
C ALA A 178 6.86 25.52 -7.93
N GLU A 179 6.01 24.88 -8.73
CA GLU A 179 5.15 25.53 -9.73
C GLU A 179 4.10 26.42 -9.06
N GLY A 180 3.43 25.95 -7.99
CA GLY A 180 2.51 26.80 -7.21
C GLY A 180 3.22 27.98 -6.52
N LYS A 181 4.51 27.87 -6.20
CA LYS A 181 5.32 29.01 -5.72
C LYS A 181 5.73 29.95 -6.86
N LYS A 182 5.97 29.43 -8.07
CA LYS A 182 6.23 30.26 -9.25
C LYS A 182 4.99 31.04 -9.66
N GLU A 183 3.81 30.41 -9.71
CA GLU A 183 2.53 31.10 -9.99
C GLU A 183 2.21 32.18 -8.95
N MET A 184 2.47 31.91 -7.66
CA MET A 184 2.28 32.89 -6.59
C MET A 184 3.31 34.04 -6.62
N ASN A 185 4.49 33.81 -7.23
CA ASN A 185 5.52 34.82 -7.44
C ASN A 185 5.43 35.52 -8.82
N SER A 186 4.63 35.00 -9.76
CA SER A 186 4.42 35.57 -11.09
C SER A 186 3.08 36.29 -11.23
N CYS A 187 2.20 36.24 -10.23
CA CYS A 187 1.07 37.16 -10.17
C CYS A 187 1.60 38.60 -10.01
N PRO A 188 1.32 39.54 -10.95
CA PRO A 188 1.57 40.95 -10.69
C PRO A 188 0.82 41.32 -9.40
N ARG A 189 1.49 42.03 -8.48
CA ARG A 189 0.86 42.54 -7.26
C ARG A 189 -0.38 43.33 -7.67
N ALA A 190 -1.56 42.73 -7.50
CA ALA A 190 -2.81 43.46 -7.62
C ALA A 190 -2.76 44.65 -6.64
N PRO A 191 -3.27 45.84 -7.01
CA PRO A 191 -3.28 46.98 -6.11
C PRO A 191 -3.93 46.57 -4.80
N LEU A 192 -3.35 47.02 -3.68
CA LEU A 192 -3.84 46.81 -2.32
C LEU A 192 -5.31 47.24 -2.22
N VAL A 193 -6.24 46.32 -2.46
CA VAL A 193 -7.61 46.46 -1.98
C VAL A 193 -7.54 46.18 -0.48
N LEU A 194 -7.80 47.23 0.30
CA LEU A 194 -7.88 47.21 1.76
C LEU A 194 -8.63 45.96 2.23
N ARG A 195 -7.93 45.06 2.93
CA ARG A 195 -8.58 43.95 3.63
C ARG A 195 -9.38 44.53 4.80
N PRO A 196 -10.62 44.09 5.04
CA PRO A 196 -11.27 44.31 6.32
C PRO A 196 -10.46 43.56 7.39
N SER A 197 -10.13 44.27 8.47
CA SER A 197 -9.52 43.72 9.67
C SER A 197 -10.47 42.71 10.32
N ALA A 198 -10.13 41.42 10.23
CA ALA A 198 -10.72 40.38 11.05
C ALA A 198 -9.61 39.49 11.60
N ASP A 199 -9.30 39.71 12.87
CA ASP A 199 -8.45 38.88 13.70
C ASP A 199 -8.95 37.43 13.71
N PHE A 200 -8.16 36.52 13.11
CA PHE A 200 -8.29 35.09 13.39
C PHE A 200 -6.92 34.54 13.80
N LYS A 201 -6.63 34.61 15.10
CA LYS A 201 -5.48 33.99 15.75
C LYS A 201 -5.43 32.49 15.42
N ARG A 202 -4.31 32.01 14.89
CA ARG A 202 -4.02 30.56 14.74
C ARG A 202 -3.98 29.91 16.13
N PRO A 203 -4.67 28.78 16.39
CA PRO A 203 -4.50 28.06 17.64
C PRO A 203 -3.16 27.33 17.68
N SER A 204 -2.44 27.51 18.79
CA SER A 204 -1.17 26.86 19.12
C SER A 204 -1.30 25.34 19.33
N GLY A 205 -0.18 24.64 19.16
CA GLY A 205 -0.06 23.19 18.97
C GLY A 205 -0.52 22.23 20.10
N LYS A 206 -1.26 22.68 21.12
CA LYS A 206 -1.78 21.79 22.19
C LYS A 206 -3.04 20.99 21.78
N LYS A 207 -3.90 21.53 20.89
CA LYS A 207 -5.16 20.89 20.47
C LYS A 207 -5.02 19.58 19.66
N ARG A 208 -3.81 19.20 19.24
CA ARG A 208 -3.58 17.96 18.46
C ARG A 208 -3.50 16.70 19.33
N ARG A 209 -3.26 16.85 20.64
CA ARG A 209 -3.14 15.72 21.58
C ARG A 209 -4.50 15.29 22.13
N GLU A 210 -5.39 16.23 22.43
CA GLU A 210 -6.75 15.97 22.95
C GLU A 210 -7.66 15.24 21.94
N ARG A 211 -7.53 15.55 20.63
CA ARG A 211 -8.26 14.81 19.59
C ARG A 211 -7.87 13.34 19.47
N ARG A 212 -6.69 12.94 19.98
CA ARG A 212 -6.26 11.53 20.00
C ARG A 212 -6.77 10.76 21.20
N THR A 213 -7.07 11.44 22.30
CA THR A 213 -7.67 10.84 23.50
C THR A 213 -9.18 10.70 23.33
N ALA A 214 -9.86 11.70 22.78
CA ALA A 214 -11.32 11.62 22.52
C ALA A 214 -11.71 10.53 21.50
N LEU A 215 -10.83 10.18 20.55
CA LEU A 215 -11.10 9.09 19.60
C LEU A 215 -10.90 7.68 20.22
N LYS A 216 -10.27 7.58 21.39
CA LYS A 216 -10.10 6.32 22.12
C LYS A 216 -11.26 6.00 23.06
N GLU A 217 -12.03 7.00 23.49
CA GLU A 217 -13.17 6.83 24.39
C GLU A 217 -14.50 6.58 23.66
N MET A 218 -14.55 6.75 22.34
CA MET A 218 -15.74 6.42 21.53
C MET A 218 -15.77 4.97 20.99
N HIS A 219 -14.80 4.14 21.36
CA HIS A 219 -14.72 2.72 20.99
C HIS A 219 -14.43 1.81 22.20
N ALA A 220 -15.01 2.15 23.36
CA ALA A 220 -15.16 1.27 24.51
C ALA A 220 -16.62 0.82 24.60
#